data_AF-A0A1M5BG67-F1
#
_entry.id   AF-A0A1M5BG67-F1
#
_cell.length_a   1.000
_cell.length_b   1.000
_cell.length_c   1.000
_cell.angle_alpha   90.00
_cell.angle_beta   90.00
_cell.angle_gamma   90.00
#
_symmetry.space_group_name_H-M   'P 1'
#
loop_
_entity.id
_entity.type
_entity.pdbx_description
1 polymer ?
#
loop_
_entity_poly.entity_id
_entity_poly.type
_entity_poly.pdbx_seq_one_letter_code
_entity_poly.pdbx_strand_id
1 'polypeptide(L)'
;MLGECRGCGFEGLDLSERKLTGMDLTEATLRDIDFGGADLNIALFDFAVIENVSFDGADLGGASFRAARLINVTFEGADLQATVFEDAILENTDLTPGRFCLTQMPNESTNSTECD
;
A
#
# COMPACT_ATOMS: atom_id res chain seq x y z
N MET A 1 11.95 6.39 -8.23
CA MET A 1 12.44 7.70 -7.75
C MET A 1 12.48 7.58 -6.25
N LEU A 2 13.62 7.67 -5.59
CA LEU A 2 13.68 7.64 -4.12
C LEU A 2 13.32 9.05 -3.61
N GLY A 3 12.03 9.31 -3.51
CA GLY A 3 11.49 10.55 -2.94
C GLY A 3 11.07 10.31 -1.49
N GLU A 4 11.23 11.32 -0.64
CA GLU A 4 10.80 11.28 0.76
C GLU A 4 9.75 12.35 1.01
N CYS A 5 8.63 11.97 1.60
CA CYS A 5 7.56 12.85 2.05
C CYS A 5 6.94 12.35 3.35
N ARG A 6 7.76 12.29 4.40
CA ARG A 6 7.33 11.87 5.73
C ARG A 6 6.37 12.90 6.33
N GLY A 7 5.24 12.44 6.86
CA GLY A 7 4.22 13.30 7.48
C GLY A 7 3.47 14.23 6.52
N CYS A 8 3.65 14.05 5.20
CA CYS A 8 3.02 14.90 4.20
C CYS A 8 1.51 14.67 4.08
N GLY A 9 0.79 15.70 3.65
CA GLY A 9 -0.62 15.62 3.31
C GLY A 9 -0.83 15.76 1.80
N PHE A 10 -1.45 14.77 1.17
CA PHE A 10 -1.83 14.81 -0.24
C PHE A 10 -3.29 14.46 -0.40
N GLU A 11 -3.96 15.16 -1.31
CA GLU A 11 -5.39 14.99 -1.59
C GLU A 11 -5.67 15.12 -3.10
N GLY A 12 -6.47 14.22 -3.66
CA GLY A 12 -7.00 14.35 -5.02
C GLY A 12 -5.96 14.21 -6.14
N LEU A 13 -4.85 13.51 -5.90
CA LEU A 13 -3.79 13.33 -6.88
C LEU A 13 -4.02 12.07 -7.74
N ASP A 14 -3.75 12.19 -9.03
CA ASP A 14 -3.56 11.05 -9.92
C ASP A 14 -2.07 10.74 -10.03
N LEU A 15 -1.68 9.64 -9.41
CA LEU A 15 -0.34 9.06 -9.41
C LEU A 15 -0.32 7.67 -10.08
N SER A 16 -1.34 7.38 -10.90
CA SER A 16 -1.42 6.13 -11.66
C SER A 16 -0.22 5.95 -12.59
N GLU A 17 0.22 4.70 -12.75
CA GLU A 17 1.34 4.27 -13.61
C GLU A 17 2.71 4.95 -13.32
N ARG A 18 2.84 5.65 -12.19
CA ARG A 18 4.09 6.36 -11.84
C ARG A 18 5.13 5.41 -11.26
N LYS A 19 6.41 5.77 -11.46
CA LYS A 19 7.57 5.08 -10.86
C LYS A 19 7.95 5.69 -9.50
N LEU A 20 7.35 5.16 -8.45
CA LEU A 20 7.45 5.60 -7.06
C LEU A 20 8.20 4.57 -6.18
N THR A 21 9.01 3.70 -6.80
CA THR A 21 9.84 2.71 -6.12
C THR A 21 10.60 3.32 -4.95
N GLY A 22 10.40 2.76 -3.76
CA GLY A 22 11.07 3.17 -2.51
C GLY A 22 10.68 4.56 -2.00
N MET A 23 9.54 5.10 -2.41
CA MET A 23 9.03 6.36 -1.86
C MET A 23 8.77 6.22 -0.35
N ASP A 24 9.30 7.13 0.46
CA ASP A 24 9.00 7.19 1.89
C ASP A 24 7.80 8.12 2.13
N LEU A 25 6.65 7.52 2.43
CA LEU A 25 5.38 8.15 2.82
C LEU A 25 5.03 7.81 4.28
N THR A 26 6.02 7.51 5.11
CA THR A 26 5.84 7.25 6.55
C THR A 26 5.11 8.42 7.21
N GLU A 27 4.11 8.13 8.03
CA GLU A 27 3.25 9.10 8.73
C GLU A 27 2.43 10.03 7.80
N ALA A 28 2.40 9.77 6.49
CA ALA A 28 1.66 10.61 5.55
C ALA A 28 0.13 10.50 5.76
N THR A 29 -0.59 11.56 5.38
CA THR A 29 -2.04 11.55 5.21
C THR A 29 -2.37 11.62 3.72
N LEU A 30 -2.92 10.54 3.18
CA LEU A 30 -3.24 10.39 1.76
C LEU A 30 -4.74 10.24 1.60
N ARG A 31 -5.37 11.11 0.80
CA ARG A 31 -6.82 11.16 0.60
C ARG A 31 -7.18 11.22 -0.87
N ASP A 32 -8.11 10.40 -1.32
CA ASP A 32 -8.65 10.47 -2.70
C ASP A 32 -7.53 10.43 -3.77
N ILE A 33 -6.54 9.54 -3.57
CA ILE A 33 -5.39 9.39 -4.48
C ILE A 33 -5.56 8.12 -5.31
N ASP A 34 -5.20 8.21 -6.58
CA ASP A 34 -5.10 7.06 -7.47
C ASP A 34 -3.63 6.64 -7.65
N PHE A 35 -3.26 5.45 -7.17
CA PHE A 35 -1.97 4.79 -7.43
C PHE A 35 -2.10 3.61 -8.41
N GLY A 36 -3.19 3.55 -9.18
CA GLY A 36 -3.49 2.44 -10.09
C GLY A 36 -2.32 2.13 -11.02
N GLY A 37 -1.85 0.88 -11.01
CA GLY A 37 -0.70 0.43 -11.84
C GLY A 37 0.64 1.09 -11.51
N ALA A 38 0.77 1.82 -10.39
CA ALA A 38 2.03 2.44 -10.00
C ALA A 38 3.06 1.39 -9.56
N ASP A 39 4.33 1.70 -9.79
CA ASP A 39 5.47 0.96 -9.22
C ASP A 39 5.79 1.58 -7.86
N LEU A 40 5.34 0.91 -6.80
CA LEU A 40 5.51 1.25 -5.39
C LEU A 40 6.32 0.17 -4.67
N ASN A 41 7.12 -0.59 -5.42
CA ASN A 41 7.99 -1.61 -4.86
C ASN A 41 8.85 -0.99 -3.76
N ILE A 42 8.95 -1.66 -2.61
CA ILE A 42 9.64 -1.24 -1.38
C ILE A 42 9.26 0.16 -0.83
N ALA A 43 8.10 0.71 -1.20
CA ALA A 43 7.61 1.98 -0.65
C ALA A 43 7.22 1.83 0.84
N LEU A 44 7.34 2.93 1.59
CA LEU A 44 7.04 2.96 3.02
C LEU A 44 5.80 3.81 3.28
N PHE A 45 4.77 3.21 3.87
CA PHE A 45 3.52 3.82 4.30
C PHE A 45 3.30 3.63 5.80
N ASP A 46 4.37 3.34 6.56
CA ASP A 46 4.28 3.05 7.98
C ASP A 46 3.60 4.20 8.73
N PHE A 47 2.66 3.88 9.62
CA PHE A 47 1.89 4.86 10.40
C PHE A 47 1.07 5.87 9.56
N ALA A 48 0.92 5.65 8.24
CA ALA A 48 0.15 6.55 7.39
C ALA A 48 -1.37 6.43 7.65
N VAL A 49 -2.09 7.50 7.34
CA VAL A 49 -3.56 7.50 7.25
C VAL A 49 -3.92 7.59 5.78
N ILE A 50 -4.51 6.52 5.24
CA ILE A 50 -4.82 6.36 3.82
C ILE A 50 -6.33 6.19 3.67
N GLU A 51 -6.99 7.14 3.00
CA GLU A 51 -8.45 7.18 2.89
C GLU A 51 -8.90 7.38 1.43
N ASN A 52 -9.82 6.53 0.96
CA ASN A 52 -10.35 6.54 -0.41
C ASN A 52 -9.23 6.47 -1.48
N VAL A 53 -8.26 5.58 -1.29
CA VAL A 53 -7.12 5.42 -2.21
C VAL A 53 -7.26 4.12 -3.00
N SER A 54 -6.92 4.16 -4.29
CA SER A 54 -6.79 2.95 -5.11
C SER A 54 -5.33 2.57 -5.29
N PHE A 55 -4.98 1.31 -5.01
CA PHE A 55 -3.72 0.67 -5.41
C PHE A 55 -3.96 -0.40 -6.48
N ASP A 56 -5.06 -0.32 -7.24
CA ASP A 56 -5.46 -1.38 -8.16
C ASP A 56 -4.38 -1.62 -9.23
N GLY A 57 -3.94 -2.86 -9.38
CA GLY A 57 -2.87 -3.25 -10.30
C GLY A 57 -1.48 -2.71 -9.96
N ALA A 58 -1.28 -2.02 -8.83
CA ALA A 58 0.02 -1.50 -8.41
C ALA A 58 1.00 -2.62 -8.02
N ASP A 59 2.29 -2.39 -8.22
CA ASP A 59 3.36 -3.23 -7.66
C ASP A 59 3.73 -2.71 -6.28
N LEU A 60 3.35 -3.44 -5.23
CA LEU A 60 3.65 -3.15 -3.82
C LEU A 60 4.65 -4.15 -3.24
N GLY A 61 5.44 -4.80 -4.11
CA GLY A 61 6.41 -5.81 -3.71
C GLY A 61 7.35 -5.30 -2.63
N GLY A 62 7.35 -5.91 -1.45
CA GLY A 62 8.18 -5.51 -0.31
C GLY A 62 7.81 -4.17 0.33
N ALA A 63 6.69 -3.55 -0.05
CA ALA A 63 6.22 -2.32 0.58
C ALA A 63 5.80 -2.55 2.04
N SER A 64 5.78 -1.49 2.84
CA SER A 64 5.41 -1.55 4.25
C SER A 64 4.24 -0.61 4.55
N PHE A 65 3.20 -1.14 5.20
CA PHE A 65 2.02 -0.45 5.72
C PHE A 65 1.92 -0.67 7.23
N ARG A 66 3.05 -0.84 7.93
CA ARG A 66 3.04 -1.22 9.35
C ARG A 66 2.29 -0.16 10.16
N ALA A 67 1.33 -0.60 10.97
CA ALA A 67 0.51 0.28 11.80
C ALA A 67 -0.19 1.43 11.03
N ALA A 68 -0.34 1.31 9.72
CA ALA A 68 -1.09 2.26 8.91
C ALA A 68 -2.60 2.07 9.14
N ARG A 69 -3.39 3.12 8.91
CA ARG A 69 -4.84 3.05 8.91
C ARG A 69 -5.36 3.24 7.50
N LEU A 70 -5.99 2.21 6.95
CA LEU A 70 -6.52 2.14 5.59
C LEU A 70 -8.05 2.16 5.64
N ILE A 71 -8.66 3.18 5.04
CA ILE A 71 -10.11 3.42 5.04
C ILE A 71 -10.60 3.50 3.60
N ASN A 72 -11.51 2.61 3.20
CA ASN A 72 -12.03 2.54 1.83
C ASN A 72 -10.90 2.42 0.76
N VAL A 73 -9.93 1.54 0.99
CA VAL A 73 -8.79 1.34 0.06
C VAL A 73 -9.02 0.09 -0.78
N THR A 74 -8.62 0.12 -2.06
CA THR A 74 -8.72 -1.01 -2.99
C THR A 74 -7.35 -1.52 -3.44
N PHE A 75 -7.25 -2.83 -3.68
CA PHE A 75 -6.04 -3.55 -4.08
C PHE A 75 -6.31 -4.54 -5.23
N GLU A 76 -7.31 -4.27 -6.08
CA GLU A 76 -7.72 -5.20 -7.14
C GLU A 76 -6.56 -5.47 -8.10
N GLY A 77 -6.09 -6.72 -8.12
CA GLY A 77 -4.96 -7.13 -8.97
C GLY A 77 -3.60 -6.55 -8.58
N ALA A 78 -3.48 -5.90 -7.41
CA ALA A 78 -2.20 -5.40 -6.90
C ALA A 78 -1.25 -6.56 -6.56
N ASP A 79 0.05 -6.38 -6.76
CA ASP A 79 1.07 -7.33 -6.30
C ASP A 79 1.47 -7.01 -4.86
N LEU A 80 1.10 -7.86 -3.91
CA LEU A 80 1.39 -7.71 -2.48
C LEU A 80 2.51 -8.66 -2.02
N GLN A 81 3.38 -9.12 -2.94
CA GLN A 81 4.49 -10.01 -2.60
C GLN A 81 5.40 -9.38 -1.54
N ALA A 82 5.64 -10.08 -0.44
CA ALA A 82 6.46 -9.63 0.68
C ALA A 82 6.02 -8.29 1.32
N THR A 83 4.80 -7.81 1.02
CA THR A 83 4.25 -6.60 1.62
C THR A 83 3.92 -6.83 3.09
N VAL A 84 4.14 -5.80 3.92
CA VAL A 84 3.93 -5.87 5.37
C VAL A 84 2.72 -5.03 5.78
N PHE A 85 1.69 -5.67 6.33
CA PHE A 85 0.51 -5.02 6.92
C PHE A 85 0.43 -5.21 8.44
N GLU A 86 1.50 -5.66 9.10
CA GLU A 86 1.52 -5.86 10.55
C GLU A 86 0.95 -4.65 11.31
N ASP A 87 0.05 -4.90 12.26
CA ASP A 87 -0.65 -3.88 13.05
C ASP A 87 -1.51 -2.88 12.25
N ALA A 88 -1.65 -3.05 10.92
CA ALA A 88 -2.46 -2.15 10.11
C ALA A 88 -3.94 -2.31 10.44
N ILE A 89 -4.65 -1.18 10.44
CA ILE A 89 -6.09 -1.13 10.67
C ILE A 89 -6.78 -1.04 9.31
N LEU A 90 -7.60 -2.04 8.97
CA LEU A 90 -8.36 -2.10 7.73
C LEU A 90 -9.84 -1.80 8.00
N GLU A 91 -10.31 -0.66 7.51
CA GLU A 91 -11.71 -0.23 7.60
C GLU A 91 -12.28 -0.17 6.18
N ASN A 92 -13.32 -0.96 5.88
CA ASN A 92 -13.88 -1.09 4.53
C ASN A 92 -12.83 -1.35 3.45
N THR A 93 -11.79 -2.11 3.79
CA THR A 93 -10.63 -2.40 2.94
C THR A 93 -10.46 -3.92 2.91
N ASP A 94 -10.43 -4.48 1.72
CA ASP A 94 -10.25 -5.91 1.48
C ASP A 94 -8.96 -6.14 0.69
N LEU A 95 -8.02 -6.88 1.28
CA LEU A 95 -6.77 -7.21 0.61
C LEU A 95 -6.95 -8.38 -0.37
N THR A 96 -7.98 -9.23 -0.19
CA THR A 96 -8.14 -10.51 -0.89
C THR A 96 -8.13 -10.45 -2.42
N PRO A 97 -8.52 -9.33 -3.08
CA PRO A 97 -8.38 -9.17 -4.52
C PRO A 97 -6.94 -8.96 -5.04
N GLY A 98 -5.98 -8.73 -4.13
CA GLY A 98 -4.56 -8.63 -4.45
C GLY A 98 -3.87 -10.00 -4.51
N ARG A 99 -2.65 -10.02 -5.07
CA ARG A 99 -1.83 -11.23 -5.17
C ARG A 99 -0.92 -11.37 -3.96
N PHE A 100 -1.02 -12.48 -3.25
CA PHE A 100 -0.28 -12.70 -2.00
C PHE A 100 0.86 -13.70 -2.14
N CYS A 101 2.07 -13.28 -1.81
CA CYS A 101 3.15 -14.21 -1.58
C CYS A 101 4.08 -13.69 -0.49
N LEU A 102 4.27 -14.43 0.61
CA LEU A 102 5.07 -13.95 1.75
C LEU A 102 4.53 -12.64 2.36
N THR A 103 3.25 -12.32 2.16
CA THR A 103 2.61 -11.10 2.66
C THR A 103 2.37 -11.24 4.16
N GLN A 104 2.78 -10.27 4.96
CA GLN A 104 2.50 -10.27 6.39
C GLN A 104 1.18 -9.55 6.65
N MET A 105 0.21 -10.25 7.22
CA MET A 105 -1.15 -9.77 7.46
C MET A 105 -1.21 -8.91 8.74
N PRO A 106 -2.29 -8.13 8.94
CA PRO A 106 -2.46 -7.32 10.16
C PRO A 106 -2.29 -8.05 11.49
N ASN A 107 -2.62 -9.34 11.53
CA ASN A 107 -2.50 -10.19 12.71
C ASN A 107 -1.15 -10.93 12.80
N GLU A 108 -0.12 -10.45 12.11
CA GLU A 108 1.24 -11.04 12.02
C GLU A 108 1.32 -12.40 11.31
N SER A 109 0.19 -12.96 10.85
CA SER A 109 0.23 -14.20 10.06
C SER A 109 0.77 -13.93 8.66
N THR A 110 1.51 -14.88 8.10
CA THR A 110 1.99 -14.78 6.71
C THR A 110 1.00 -15.46 5.77
N ASN A 111 0.62 -14.77 4.69
CA ASN A 111 -0.13 -15.33 3.59
C ASN A 111 0.79 -15.59 2.37
N SER A 112 0.77 -16.83 1.88
CA SER A 112 1.60 -17.32 0.78
C SER A 112 0.79 -18.08 -0.27
N THR A 113 -0.48 -17.72 -0.48
CA THR A 113 -1.40 -18.45 -1.36
C THR A 113 -1.12 -18.31 -2.86
N GLU A 114 -0.36 -17.31 -3.30
CA GLU A 114 -0.14 -16.98 -4.71
C GLU A 114 1.34 -16.67 -5.00
N CYS A 115 2.22 -17.64 -4.71
CA CYS A 115 3.66 -17.52 -4.92
C CYS A 115 4.17 -18.03 -6.29
N ASP A 116 3.26 -18.43 -7.19
CA ASP A 116 3.57 -19.14 -8.45
C ASP A 116 3.32 -18.31 -9.71
#